data_AF-B1FBG0-F1
#
_entry.id   AF-B1FBG0-F1
#
_cell.length_a   1.000
_cell.length_b   1.000
_cell.length_c   1.000
_cell.angle_alpha   90.00
_cell.angle_beta   90.00
_cell.angle_gamma   90.00
#
_symmetry.space_group_name_H-M   'P 1'
#
loop_
_entity.id
_entity.type
_entity.pdbx_description
1 polymer ?
#
loop_
_entity_poly.entity_id
_entity_poly.type
_entity_poly.pdbx_seq_one_letter_code
_entity_poly.pdbx_strand_id
1 'polypeptide(L)'
;MARLACEPGVSVARLAMEHGLNANLVFKWRRSLRAGEYDSAGLLPVKVETSLAETTPLVPVSAPTTIPTGAIEINVGNAHVRIEGAPDESTLTLVLHMLRGMPGMAA
;
A
#
# COMPACT_ATOMS: atom_id res chain seq x y z
N MET A 1 -0.98 10.68 -14.07
CA MET A 1 -0.32 11.75 -14.86
C MET A 1 0.04 11.36 -16.29
N ALA A 2 0.97 10.42 -16.53
CA ALA A 2 1.41 10.10 -17.91
C ALA A 2 0.31 9.55 -18.83
N ARG A 3 -0.59 8.71 -18.31
CA ARG A 3 -1.77 8.20 -19.05
C ARG A 3 -2.76 9.31 -19.43
N LEU A 4 -3.08 10.20 -18.49
CA LEU A 4 -3.96 11.36 -18.73
C LEU A 4 -3.37 12.30 -19.80
N ALA A 5 -2.04 12.49 -19.81
CA ALA A 5 -1.35 13.29 -20.82
C ALA A 5 -1.35 12.67 -22.25
N CYS A 6 -1.78 11.41 -22.39
CA CYS A 6 -1.93 10.73 -23.68
C CYS A 6 -3.34 10.87 -24.28
N GLU A 7 -4.32 11.38 -23.53
CA GLU A 7 -5.68 11.54 -24.03
C GLU A 7 -5.74 12.58 -25.17
N PRO A 8 -6.52 12.31 -26.24
CA PRO A 8 -6.64 13.23 -27.35
C PRO A 8 -7.24 14.57 -26.90
N GLY A 9 -6.63 15.67 -27.31
CA GLY A 9 -7.06 17.02 -26.94
C GLY A 9 -6.52 17.55 -25.62
N VAL A 10 -5.78 16.75 -24.84
CA VAL A 10 -5.18 17.21 -23.58
C VAL A 10 -3.90 18.01 -23.85
N SER A 11 -3.89 19.26 -23.35
CA SER A 11 -2.66 20.06 -23.28
C SER A 11 -1.81 19.61 -22.09
N VAL A 12 -0.63 19.06 -22.38
CA VAL A 12 0.33 18.60 -21.38
C VAL A 12 0.75 19.72 -20.43
N ALA A 13 0.94 20.94 -20.96
CA ALA A 13 1.34 22.08 -20.15
C ALA A 13 0.23 22.51 -19.17
N ARG A 14 -1.01 22.55 -19.65
CA ARG A 14 -2.17 22.86 -18.79
C ARG A 14 -2.36 21.82 -17.70
N LEU A 15 -2.30 20.54 -18.06
CA LEU A 15 -2.39 19.43 -17.12
C LEU A 15 -1.26 19.50 -16.08
N ALA A 16 -0.03 19.82 -16.50
CA ALA A 16 1.08 19.97 -15.57
C ALA A 16 0.83 21.11 -14.57
N MET A 17 0.38 22.28 -15.04
CA MET A 17 0.09 23.44 -14.18
C MET A 17 -1.03 23.17 -13.17
N GLU A 18 -2.11 22.53 -13.59
CA GLU A 18 -3.25 22.17 -12.72
C GLU A 18 -2.82 21.28 -11.55
N HIS A 19 -1.81 20.44 -11.78
CA HIS A 19 -1.25 19.55 -10.77
C HIS A 19 0.04 20.07 -10.12
N GLY A 20 0.45 21.33 -10.40
CA GLY A 20 1.68 21.91 -9.85
C GLY A 20 2.96 21.21 -10.28
N LEU A 21 2.95 20.53 -11.43
CA LEU A 21 4.08 19.76 -11.97
C LEU A 21 4.80 20.53 -13.09
N ASN A 22 6.08 20.22 -13.28
CA ASN A 22 6.82 20.70 -14.42
C ASN A 22 6.34 20.01 -15.71
N ALA A 23 5.94 20.78 -16.73
CA ALA A 23 5.48 20.25 -18.01
C ALA A 23 6.51 19.32 -18.69
N ASN A 24 7.81 19.63 -18.57
CA ASN A 24 8.89 18.80 -19.11
C ASN A 24 8.90 17.39 -18.52
N LEU A 25 8.57 17.28 -17.23
CA LEU A 25 8.50 15.99 -16.53
C LEU A 25 7.35 15.14 -17.09
N VAL A 26 6.19 15.76 -17.30
CA VAL A 26 5.02 15.08 -17.88
C VAL A 26 5.30 14.66 -19.32
N PHE A 27 6.02 15.46 -20.12
CA PHE A 27 6.45 15.06 -21.46
C PHE A 27 7.40 13.84 -21.45
N LYS A 28 8.36 13.82 -20.52
CA LYS A 28 9.28 12.67 -20.36
C LYS A 28 8.51 11.41 -19.99
N TRP A 29 7.64 11.49 -18.98
CA TRP A 29 6.82 10.34 -18.57
C TRP A 29 5.89 9.85 -19.67
N ARG A 30 5.30 10.77 -20.44
CA ARG A 30 4.46 10.42 -21.59
C ARG A 30 5.25 9.66 -22.66
N ARG A 31 6.50 10.07 -22.93
CA ARG A 31 7.40 9.38 -23.86
C ARG A 31 7.75 7.98 -23.36
N SER A 32 8.19 7.84 -22.11
CA SER A 32 8.52 6.56 -21.49
C SER A 32 7.33 5.60 -21.47
N LEU A 33 6.12 6.11 -21.21
CA LEU A 33 4.89 5.31 -21.27
C LEU A 33 4.59 4.79 -22.67
N ARG A 34 4.77 5.61 -23.72
CA ARG A 34 4.59 5.17 -25.11
C ARG A 34 5.67 4.21 -25.57
N ALA A 35 6.87 4.32 -25.00
CA ALA A 35 7.98 3.41 -25.26
C ALA A 35 7.84 2.06 -24.53
N GLY A 36 6.84 1.90 -23.65
CA GLY A 36 6.66 0.69 -22.86
C GLY A 36 7.71 0.52 -21.75
N GLU A 37 8.43 1.59 -21.38
CA GLU A 37 9.47 1.54 -20.33
C GLU A 37 8.88 1.37 -18.91
N TYR A 38 7.58 1.61 -18.75
CA TYR A 38 6.87 1.28 -17.52
C TYR A 38 6.34 -0.14 -17.63
N ASP A 39 7.14 -1.09 -17.17
CA ASP A 39 6.68 -2.44 -16.95
C ASP A 39 5.49 -2.43 -15.99
N SER A 40 4.53 -3.34 -16.17
CA SER A 40 3.48 -3.55 -15.16
C SER A 40 4.17 -3.77 -13.82
N ALA A 41 3.82 -2.99 -12.80
CA ALA A 41 4.33 -3.15 -11.44
C ALA A 41 3.92 -4.54 -10.92
N GLY A 42 4.70 -5.55 -11.30
CA GLY A 42 4.58 -6.90 -10.82
C GLY A 42 5.05 -6.91 -9.38
N LEU A 43 4.27 -7.53 -8.50
CA LEU A 43 4.74 -7.83 -7.16
C LEU A 43 5.94 -8.77 -7.32
N LEU A 44 7.14 -8.30 -6.98
CA LEU A 44 8.28 -9.19 -6.88
C LEU A 44 8.12 -10.02 -5.60
N PRO A 45 8.23 -11.36 -5.69
CA PRO A 45 8.23 -12.19 -4.50
C PRO A 45 9.46 -11.85 -3.65
N VAL A 46 9.22 -11.24 -2.49
CA VAL A 46 10.25 -10.99 -1.48
C VAL A 46 10.34 -12.23 -0.61
N LYS A 47 11.46 -12.95 -0.71
CA LYS A 47 11.76 -14.06 0.21
C LYS A 47 12.29 -13.46 1.51
N VAL A 48 11.50 -13.55 2.58
CA VAL A 48 11.96 -13.21 3.93
C VAL A 48 12.77 -14.39 4.43
N GLU A 49 14.09 -14.28 4.42
CA GLU A 49 14.94 -15.27 5.06
C GLU A 49 14.90 -15.04 6.57
N THR A 50 14.00 -15.74 7.26
CA THR A 50 14.19 -16.00 8.68
C THR A 50 15.42 -16.87 8.82
N SER A 51 16.55 -16.25 9.13
CA SER A 51 17.72 -16.97 9.64
C SER A 51 17.29 -17.67 10.93
N LEU A 52 16.87 -18.92 10.79
CA LEU A 52 16.66 -19.80 11.93
C LEU A 52 18.07 -20.10 12.42
N ALA A 53 18.50 -19.30 13.40
CA ALA A 53 19.74 -19.52 14.11
C ALA A 53 19.75 -20.99 14.55
N GLU A 54 20.74 -21.69 14.01
CA GLU A 54 21.04 -23.08 14.23
C GLU A 54 21.06 -23.39 15.74
N THR A 55 20.17 -24.26 16.19
CA THR A 55 20.37 -25.02 17.43
C THR A 55 19.61 -26.34 17.34
N THR A 56 20.29 -27.36 16.84
CA THR A 56 20.05 -28.76 17.23
C THR A 56 20.74 -29.01 18.58
N PRO A 57 20.34 -30.01 19.42
CA PRO A 57 19.15 -30.87 19.36
C PRO A 57 18.48 -31.16 20.75
N LEU A 58 17.32 -31.85 20.68
CA LEU A 58 16.69 -32.74 21.69
C LEU A 58 15.54 -32.22 22.59
N VAL A 59 14.52 -33.10 22.66
CA VAL A 59 13.36 -33.25 23.56
C VAL A 59 12.04 -32.59 23.10
N PRO A 60 10.97 -33.37 22.82
CA PRO A 60 9.65 -32.84 22.52
C PRO A 60 8.96 -32.45 23.83
N VAL A 61 8.99 -31.16 24.17
CA VAL A 61 8.04 -30.59 25.12
C VAL A 61 7.03 -29.80 24.29
N SER A 62 5.77 -30.17 24.39
CA SER A 62 4.64 -29.47 23.79
C SER A 62 4.71 -27.98 24.09
N ALA A 63 5.18 -27.18 23.14
CA ALA A 63 5.01 -25.73 23.17
C ALA A 63 3.57 -25.42 22.76
N PRO A 64 2.89 -24.48 23.44
CA PRO A 64 1.52 -24.11 23.08
C PRO A 64 1.51 -23.64 21.62
N THR A 65 0.53 -24.12 20.86
CA THR A 65 0.20 -23.61 19.53
C THR A 65 0.07 -22.10 19.61
N THR A 66 1.12 -21.37 19.25
CA THR A 66 1.02 -19.95 18.96
C THR A 66 0.23 -19.86 17.68
N ILE A 67 -1.09 -19.74 17.83
CA ILE A 67 -2.01 -19.35 16.77
C ILE A 67 -1.36 -18.14 16.11
N PRO A 68 -1.16 -18.13 14.77
CA PRO A 68 -0.66 -16.95 14.11
C PRO A 68 -1.63 -15.82 14.43
N THR A 69 -1.19 -14.89 15.27
CA THR A 69 -1.91 -13.71 15.70
C THR A 69 -2.12 -12.88 14.44
N GLY A 70 -3.25 -13.08 13.74
CA GLY A 70 -3.56 -12.38 12.52
C GLY A 70 -3.52 -10.88 12.77
N ALA A 71 -2.87 -10.12 11.91
CA ALA A 71 -2.88 -8.66 11.99
C ALA A 71 -3.70 -8.12 10.83
N ILE A 72 -4.71 -7.30 11.12
CA ILE A 72 -5.45 -6.52 10.12
C ILE A 72 -4.94 -5.08 10.19
N GLU A 73 -4.41 -4.60 9.08
CA GLU A 73 -3.97 -3.21 8.92
C GLU A 73 -4.94 -2.46 8.01
N ILE A 74 -5.40 -1.30 8.48
CA ILE A 74 -6.34 -0.43 7.77
C ILE A 74 -5.69 0.94 7.62
N ASN A 75 -5.54 1.39 6.37
CA ASN A 75 -5.00 2.70 6.02
C ASN A 75 -6.08 3.57 5.38
N VAL A 76 -6.46 4.67 6.03
CA VAL A 76 -7.46 5.63 5.54
C VAL A 76 -6.89 7.04 5.65
N GLY A 77 -6.46 7.63 4.53
CA GLY A 77 -5.84 8.96 4.53
C GLY A 77 -4.54 8.98 5.34
N ASN A 78 -4.51 9.77 6.42
CA ASN A 78 -3.41 9.86 7.39
C ASN A 78 -3.62 8.97 8.63
N ALA A 79 -4.72 8.22 8.72
CA ALA A 79 -5.00 7.31 9.83
C ALA A 79 -4.47 5.90 9.52
N HIS A 80 -3.70 5.37 10.46
CA HIS A 80 -3.16 4.01 10.42
C HIS A 80 -3.68 3.23 11.62
N VAL A 81 -4.44 2.15 11.37
CA VAL A 81 -4.99 1.29 12.42
C VAL A 81 -4.48 -0.13 12.22
N ARG A 82 -3.85 -0.69 13.26
CA ARG A 82 -3.35 -2.06 13.29
C ARG A 82 -4.08 -2.82 14.39
N ILE A 83 -4.76 -3.89 14.00
CA ILE A 83 -5.51 -4.77 14.89
C ILE A 83 -4.80 -6.11 14.92
N GLU A 84 -4.22 -6.47 16.05
CA GLU A 84 -3.51 -7.74 16.24
C GLU A 84 -4.41 -8.75 16.96
N GLY A 85 -4.41 -10.01 16.54
CA GLY A 85 -5.17 -11.08 17.19
C GLY A 85 -6.20 -11.75 16.30
N ALA A 86 -7.29 -12.20 16.91
CA ALA A 86 -8.49 -12.65 16.22
C ALA A 86 -9.55 -11.54 16.36
N PRO A 87 -9.58 -10.55 15.45
CA PRO A 87 -10.54 -9.46 15.56
C PRO A 87 -11.97 -9.98 15.41
N ASP A 88 -12.81 -9.65 16.39
CA ASP A 88 -14.25 -9.90 16.33
C ASP A 88 -14.91 -8.95 15.32
N GLU A 89 -15.93 -9.45 14.61
CA GLU A 89 -16.70 -8.69 13.61
C GLU A 89 -17.27 -7.37 14.18
N SER A 90 -17.74 -7.40 15.44
CA SER A 90 -18.27 -6.23 16.13
C SER A 90 -17.20 -5.15 16.33
N THR A 91 -15.98 -5.55 16.68
CA THR A 91 -14.84 -4.64 16.88
C THR A 91 -14.42 -4.03 15.54
N LEU A 92 -14.34 -4.85 14.50
CA LEU A 92 -13.97 -4.38 13.16
C LEU A 92 -15.01 -3.41 12.59
N THR A 93 -16.30 -3.71 12.79
CA THR A 93 -17.40 -2.83 12.35
C THR A 93 -17.37 -1.49 13.08
N LEU A 94 -17.10 -1.49 14.40
CA LEU A 94 -16.97 -0.26 15.19
C LEU A 94 -15.78 0.59 14.70
N VAL A 95 -14.61 -0.02 14.50
CA VAL A 95 -13.41 0.68 14.00
C VAL A 95 -13.67 1.30 12.63
N LEU A 96 -14.28 0.55 11.70
CA LEU A 96 -14.62 1.05 10.38
C LEU A 96 -15.68 2.16 10.44
N HIS A 97 -16.66 2.08 11.34
CA HIS A 97 -17.65 3.14 11.52
C HIS A 97 -17.00 4.42 12.05
N MET A 98 -16.10 4.32 13.03
CA MET A 98 -15.35 5.45 13.58
C MET A 98 -14.45 6.09 12.52
N LEU A 99 -13.75 5.28 11.72
CA LEU A 99 -12.92 5.77 10.61
C LEU A 99 -13.75 6.45 9.51
N ARG A 100 -14.96 5.95 9.22
CA ARG A 100 -15.88 6.57 8.25
C ARG A 100 -16.58 7.82 8.78
N GLY A 101 -16.77 7.91 10.10
CA GLY A 101 -17.39 9.03 10.81
C GLY A 101 -16.43 10.14 11.20
N MET A 102 -15.14 10.04 10.83
CA MET A 102 -14.17 11.12 10.96
C MET A 102 -14.17 11.98 9.68
N PRO A 103 -14.99 13.05 9.57
CA PRO A 103 -14.71 14.10 8.60
C PRO A 103 -13.35 14.70 8.98
N GLY A 104 -12.47 14.85 7.98
CA GLY A 104 -11.10 15.30 8.17
C GLY A 104 -10.98 16.43 9.18
N MET A 105 -10.36 16.14 10.32
CA MET A 105 -9.88 17.17 11.23
C MET A 105 -8.66 17.78 10.56
N ALA A 106 -8.93 18.76 9.70
CA ALA A 106 -7.94 19.67 9.17
C ALA A 106 -7.33 20.44 10.34
N ALA A 107 -6.02 20.30 10.51
CA ALA A 107 -5.15 21.25 11.18
C ALA A 107 -3.92 21.45 10.28
#